data_AF-A0AAD8FG27-F1
#
_entry.id   AF-A0AAD8FG27-F1
#
_cell.length_a   1.000
_cell.length_b   1.000
_cell.length_c   1.000
_cell.angle_alpha   90.00
_cell.angle_beta   90.00
_cell.angle_gamma   90.00
#
_symmetry.space_group_name_H-M   'P 1'
#
loop_
_entity.id
_entity.type
_entity.pdbx_description
1 polymer ?
#
loop_
_entity_poly.entity_id
_entity_poly.type
_entity_poly.pdbx_seq_one_letter_code
_entity_poly.pdbx_strand_id
1 'polypeptide(L)'
;MRGLLFPLVLLSVLNLTAAQLPVSLLCSTVRCLPGNVCRVVQQCPTCPPRPVCVPCVPRGVDAVCNRNRYLNTLLTGNPLTPSSISARVCNPFLPRSCPFDSVCVAEGTGLGNCCYNRAPPGIPSVNRDPVCIVNKCGPFCPFGQRCELVTICPFVPPCFQEYQCRSIFIPFALTSSSGNDS
;
A
#
# COMPACT_ATOMS: atom_id res chain seq x y z
N MET A 1 41.93 -3.39 -58.12
CA MET A 1 42.07 -3.10 -56.68
C MET A 1 41.39 -1.76 -56.39
N ARG A 2 40.13 -1.76 -55.95
CA ARG A 2 39.42 -0.57 -55.48
C ARG A 2 38.67 -0.98 -54.22
N GLY A 3 39.15 -0.46 -53.09
CA GLY A 3 38.64 -0.77 -51.76
C GLY A 3 37.27 -0.13 -51.54
N LEU A 4 36.33 -0.95 -51.10
CA LEU A 4 35.03 -0.52 -50.59
C LEU A 4 35.22 -0.06 -49.16
N LEU A 5 35.18 1.27 -48.96
CA LEU A 5 34.99 1.90 -47.66
C LEU A 5 33.57 1.58 -47.18
N PHE A 6 33.45 0.64 -46.25
CA PHE A 6 32.22 0.42 -45.49
C PHE A 6 32.02 1.60 -44.53
N PRO A 7 30.84 2.25 -44.53
CA PRO A 7 30.53 3.24 -43.51
C PRO A 7 30.29 2.50 -42.19
N LEU A 8 31.17 2.77 -41.22
CA LEU A 8 30.92 2.54 -39.80
C LEU A 8 29.63 3.27 -39.43
N VAL A 9 28.53 2.54 -39.44
CA VAL A 9 27.29 2.93 -38.78
C VAL A 9 27.62 3.00 -37.29
N LEU A 10 27.92 4.21 -36.82
CA LEU A 10 27.89 4.57 -35.41
C LEU A 10 26.47 4.26 -34.94
N LEU A 11 26.26 3.08 -34.36
CA LEU A 11 25.21 2.86 -33.38
C LEU A 11 25.56 3.74 -32.18
N SER A 12 25.21 5.01 -32.28
CA SER A 12 25.04 5.88 -31.12
C SER A 12 24.02 5.19 -30.23
N VAL A 13 24.55 4.53 -29.20
CA VAL A 13 23.82 4.02 -28.06
C VAL A 13 23.05 5.21 -27.51
N LEU A 14 21.79 5.29 -27.93
CA LEU A 14 20.76 6.07 -27.28
C LEU A 14 20.68 5.49 -25.87
N ASN A 15 21.52 6.01 -24.97
CA ASN A 15 21.25 6.07 -23.56
C ASN A 15 19.97 6.91 -23.42
N LEU A 16 18.83 6.29 -23.75
CA LEU A 16 17.58 6.60 -23.09
C LEU A 16 17.90 6.38 -21.61
N THR A 17 18.34 7.45 -20.96
CA THR A 17 18.13 7.64 -19.54
C THR A 17 16.66 7.40 -19.36
N ALA A 18 16.31 6.16 -18.98
CA ALA A 18 14.94 5.77 -18.73
C ALA A 18 14.38 6.83 -17.80
N ALA A 19 13.49 7.67 -18.33
CA ALA A 19 12.90 8.76 -17.57
C ALA A 19 12.34 8.11 -16.31
N GLN A 20 12.95 8.42 -15.16
CA GLN A 20 12.59 7.79 -13.91
C GLN A 20 11.14 8.17 -13.63
N LEU A 21 10.23 7.21 -13.82
CA LEU A 21 8.81 7.43 -13.56
C LEU A 21 8.64 7.89 -12.11
N PRO A 22 7.82 8.93 -11.86
CA PRO A 22 7.58 9.41 -10.52
C PRO A 22 6.98 8.29 -9.65
N VAL A 23 7.49 8.16 -8.44
CA VAL A 23 7.10 7.10 -7.51
C VAL A 23 5.60 7.08 -7.25
N SER A 24 4.97 8.26 -7.23
CA SER A 24 3.52 8.46 -7.07
C SER A 24 2.68 7.71 -8.12
N LEU A 25 3.20 7.54 -9.34
CA LEU A 25 2.46 6.95 -10.45
C LEU A 25 2.67 5.43 -10.58
N LEU A 26 3.67 4.85 -9.91
CA LEU A 26 4.02 3.44 -10.10
C LEU A 26 2.87 2.49 -9.74
N CYS A 27 2.07 2.82 -8.72
CA CYS A 27 0.91 2.03 -8.31
C CYS A 27 -0.42 2.48 -8.95
N SER A 28 -0.43 3.47 -9.85
CA SER A 28 -1.67 4.03 -10.42
C SER A 28 -2.43 3.03 -11.31
N THR A 29 -1.72 2.11 -11.97
CA THR A 29 -2.28 1.14 -12.93
C THR A 29 -2.24 -0.31 -12.43
N VAL A 30 -1.65 -0.56 -11.26
CA VAL A 30 -1.45 -1.92 -10.73
C VAL A 30 -2.65 -2.34 -9.89
N ARG A 31 -3.25 -3.48 -10.25
CA ARG A 31 -4.34 -4.10 -9.50
C ARG A 31 -3.84 -5.36 -8.79
N CYS A 32 -3.98 -5.39 -7.48
CA CYS A 32 -3.58 -6.52 -6.66
C CYS A 32 -4.74 -7.46 -6.36
N LEU A 33 -4.43 -8.74 -6.15
CA LEU A 33 -5.39 -9.73 -5.66
C LEU A 33 -5.91 -9.34 -4.26
N PRO A 34 -7.13 -9.76 -3.87
CA PRO A 34 -7.66 -9.53 -2.52
C PRO A 34 -6.66 -9.93 -1.42
N GLY A 35 -6.55 -9.11 -0.37
CA GLY A 35 -5.60 -9.28 0.73
C GLY A 35 -4.19 -8.71 0.48
N ASN A 36 -3.91 -8.20 -0.73
CA ASN A 36 -2.67 -7.51 -1.07
C ASN A 36 -2.94 -6.04 -1.43
N VAL A 37 -1.91 -5.20 -1.27
CA VAL A 37 -1.95 -3.79 -1.63
C VAL A 37 -0.74 -3.45 -2.52
N CYS A 38 -0.94 -2.59 -3.52
CA CYS A 38 0.18 -2.11 -4.32
C CYS A 38 1.01 -1.16 -3.48
N ARG A 39 2.31 -1.47 -3.37
CA ARG A 39 3.29 -0.62 -2.70
C ARG A 39 4.49 -0.44 -3.60
N VAL A 40 5.11 0.73 -3.51
CA VAL A 40 6.38 0.94 -4.16
C VAL A 40 7.50 0.39 -3.28
N VAL A 41 8.27 -0.54 -3.82
CA VAL A 41 9.38 -1.21 -3.16
C VAL A 41 10.66 -0.94 -3.93
N GLN A 42 11.74 -0.66 -3.21
CA GLN A 42 13.08 -0.54 -3.76
C GLN A 42 14.00 -1.53 -3.05
N GLN A 43 14.42 -2.58 -3.77
CA GLN A 43 15.19 -3.68 -3.19
C GLN A 43 16.62 -3.28 -2.78
N CYS A 44 17.21 -2.28 -3.43
CA CYS A 44 18.55 -1.81 -3.14
C CYS A 44 18.69 -0.28 -3.37
N PRO A 45 19.67 0.40 -2.75
CA PRO A 45 19.79 1.87 -2.82
C PRO A 45 19.92 2.45 -4.24
N THR A 46 20.50 1.70 -5.17
CA THR A 46 20.69 2.10 -6.58
C THR A 46 19.64 1.52 -7.52
N CYS A 47 18.84 0.56 -7.05
CA CYS A 47 17.81 -0.11 -7.84
C CYS A 47 16.67 0.87 -8.14
N PRO A 48 16.05 0.82 -9.34
CA PRO A 48 14.84 1.58 -9.60
C PRO A 48 13.70 1.10 -8.69
N PRO A 49 12.88 2.01 -8.14
CA PRO A 49 11.68 1.64 -7.40
C PRO A 49 10.68 0.94 -8.33
N ARG A 50 9.98 -0.07 -7.82
CA ARG A 50 8.99 -0.85 -8.59
C ARG A 50 7.69 -0.98 -7.82
N PRO A 51 6.52 -0.98 -8.49
CA PRO A 51 5.27 -1.32 -7.86
C PRO A 51 5.21 -2.83 -7.61
N VAL A 52 4.86 -3.23 -6.40
CA VAL A 52 4.72 -4.63 -6.02
C VAL A 52 3.45 -4.80 -5.19
N CYS A 53 2.68 -5.83 -5.50
CA CYS A 53 1.60 -6.28 -4.63
C CYS A 53 2.21 -7.00 -3.43
N VAL A 54 2.16 -6.37 -2.28
CA VAL A 54 2.62 -6.96 -1.02
C VAL A 54 1.41 -7.34 -0.18
N PRO A 55 1.47 -8.45 0.56
CA PRO A 55 0.48 -8.71 1.59
C PRO A 55 0.57 -7.58 2.62
N CYS A 56 -0.56 -7.34 3.28
CA CYS A 56 -0.76 -6.23 4.20
C CYS A 56 0.48 -5.82 4.98
N VAL A 57 0.91 -4.57 4.75
CA VAL A 57 2.18 -4.05 5.24
C VAL A 57 2.15 -3.99 6.77
N PRO A 58 3.26 -4.30 7.47
CA PRO A 58 3.32 -4.20 8.92
C PRO A 58 2.85 -2.83 9.44
N ARG A 59 2.11 -2.83 10.56
CA ARG A 59 1.56 -1.62 11.16
C ARG A 59 2.66 -0.59 11.44
N GLY A 60 2.36 0.68 11.18
CA GLY A 60 3.21 1.80 11.56
C GLY A 60 4.34 2.17 10.59
N VAL A 61 4.57 1.41 9.51
CA VAL A 61 5.60 1.79 8.51
C VAL A 61 5.32 3.13 7.84
N ASP A 62 4.03 3.48 7.72
CA ASP A 62 3.59 4.74 7.13
C ASP A 62 3.41 5.86 8.18
N ALA A 63 3.58 5.57 9.47
CA ALA A 63 3.21 6.50 10.55
C ALA A 63 3.93 7.86 10.44
N VAL A 64 5.22 7.85 10.09
CA VAL A 64 6.01 9.08 9.90
C VAL A 64 5.48 9.90 8.72
N CYS A 65 5.17 9.24 7.60
CA CYS A 65 4.64 9.88 6.41
C CYS A 65 3.23 10.42 6.64
N ASN A 66 2.37 9.61 7.26
CA ASN A 66 1.00 9.98 7.62
C ASN A 66 0.97 11.20 8.54
N ARG A 67 1.83 11.24 9.58
CA ARG A 67 1.95 12.43 10.46
C ARG A 67 2.33 13.70 9.69
N ASN A 68 3.04 13.56 8.57
CA ASN A 68 3.53 14.67 7.74
C ASN A 68 2.71 14.89 6.46
N ARG A 69 1.46 14.40 6.41
CA ARG A 69 0.52 14.58 5.28
C ARG A 69 0.96 13.89 3.99
N TYR A 70 1.70 12.81 4.07
CA TYR A 70 1.95 11.91 2.95
C TYR A 70 1.17 10.63 3.16
N LEU A 71 0.63 10.06 2.08
CA LEU A 71 -0.22 8.88 2.16
C LEU A 71 0.57 7.58 2.25
N ASN A 72 1.83 7.56 1.79
CA ASN A 72 2.62 6.34 1.73
C ASN A 72 4.11 6.60 1.99
N THR A 73 4.75 5.61 2.59
CA THR A 73 6.20 5.45 2.67
C THR A 73 6.69 4.54 1.55
N LEU A 74 7.82 4.91 0.93
CA LEU A 74 8.55 4.03 0.02
C LEU A 74 9.15 2.89 0.84
N LEU A 75 8.94 1.66 0.38
CA LEU A 75 9.41 0.48 1.10
C LEU A 75 10.77 0.02 0.57
N THR A 76 11.55 -0.59 1.44
CA THR A 76 12.82 -1.26 1.11
C THR A 76 12.78 -2.71 1.58
N GLY A 77 13.61 -3.58 0.99
CA GLY A 77 13.67 -5.01 1.30
C GLY A 77 13.14 -5.89 0.17
N ASN A 78 12.90 -7.18 0.48
CA ASN A 78 12.45 -8.15 -0.51
C ASN A 78 10.91 -8.29 -0.45
N PRO A 79 10.18 -7.97 -1.55
CA PRO A 79 8.73 -8.05 -1.56
C PRO A 79 8.16 -9.47 -1.39
N LEU A 80 8.94 -10.51 -1.71
CA LEU A 80 8.54 -11.91 -1.54
C LEU A 80 8.56 -12.35 -0.07
N THR A 81 9.26 -11.60 0.78
CA THR A 81 9.37 -11.86 2.23
C THR A 81 8.87 -10.63 2.99
N PRO A 82 7.56 -10.54 3.26
CA PRO A 82 6.92 -9.33 3.82
C PRO A 82 7.52 -8.84 5.14
N SER A 83 8.02 -9.77 5.96
CA SER A 83 8.73 -9.48 7.21
C SER A 83 10.06 -8.74 7.02
N SER A 84 10.66 -8.83 5.84
CA SER A 84 11.88 -8.09 5.47
C SER A 84 11.60 -6.67 4.97
N ILE A 85 10.32 -6.33 4.77
CA ILE A 85 9.93 -5.04 4.22
C ILE A 85 9.90 -4.01 5.34
N SER A 86 10.58 -2.89 5.11
CA SER A 86 10.66 -1.78 6.06
C SER A 86 10.53 -0.44 5.34
N ALA A 87 10.34 0.65 6.10
CA ALA A 87 10.37 1.99 5.54
C ALA A 87 11.76 2.29 4.97
N ARG A 88 11.82 2.90 3.78
CA ARG A 88 13.08 3.33 3.21
C ARG A 88 13.59 4.55 3.96
N VAL A 89 14.66 4.33 4.70
CA VAL A 89 15.39 5.36 5.43
C VAL A 89 16.09 6.31 4.46
N CYS A 90 16.10 7.59 4.81
CA CYS A 90 16.78 8.65 4.09
C CYS A 90 17.48 9.61 5.05
N ASN A 91 18.48 10.31 4.53
CA ASN A 91 19.14 11.40 5.22
C ASN A 91 18.63 12.74 4.64
N PRO A 92 17.98 13.61 5.44
CA PRO A 92 17.43 14.89 4.97
C PRO A 92 18.52 15.89 4.56
N PHE A 93 19.76 15.72 5.02
CA PHE A 93 20.89 16.57 4.68
C PHE A 93 21.58 16.17 3.37
N LEU A 94 21.29 14.98 2.82
CA LEU A 94 21.86 14.52 1.57
C LEU A 94 20.87 14.75 0.41
N PRO A 95 21.26 15.52 -0.63
CA PRO A 95 20.43 15.65 -1.82
C PRO A 95 20.27 14.27 -2.49
N ARG A 96 19.05 13.98 -2.98
CA ARG A 96 18.70 12.71 -3.67
C ARG A 96 18.80 11.46 -2.80
N SER A 97 18.65 11.57 -1.48
CA SER A 97 18.50 10.41 -0.60
C SER A 97 17.23 9.60 -0.90
N CYS A 98 16.23 10.24 -1.49
CA CYS A 98 14.99 9.63 -1.96
C CYS A 98 14.86 9.68 -3.51
N PRO A 99 14.12 8.73 -4.13
CA PRO A 99 13.90 8.72 -5.58
C PRO A 99 13.04 9.89 -6.05
N PHE A 100 12.95 10.02 -7.36
CA PHE A 100 12.16 11.05 -8.01
C PHE A 100 10.70 11.05 -7.52
N ASP A 101 10.19 12.26 -7.27
CA ASP A 101 8.83 12.51 -6.74
C ASP A 101 8.56 11.89 -5.35
N SER A 102 9.59 11.74 -4.53
CA SER A 102 9.48 11.41 -3.12
C SER A 102 10.36 12.32 -2.26
N VAL A 103 9.96 12.53 -1.01
CA VAL A 103 10.58 13.51 -0.11
C VAL A 103 11.05 12.82 1.16
N CYS A 104 12.25 13.16 1.61
CA CYS A 104 12.75 12.70 2.90
C CYS A 104 12.06 13.45 4.04
N VAL A 105 11.24 12.75 4.82
CA VAL A 105 10.56 13.30 5.99
C VAL A 105 11.31 12.83 7.23
N ALA A 106 12.00 13.77 7.90
CA ALA A 106 12.78 13.48 9.10
C ALA A 106 11.89 13.09 10.29
N GLU A 107 12.35 12.12 11.09
CA GLU A 107 11.79 11.79 12.39
C GLU A 107 12.81 12.13 13.46
N GLY A 108 12.76 13.37 13.98
CA GLY A 108 13.61 13.82 15.10
C GLY A 108 15.11 13.73 14.84
N THR A 109 15.71 12.57 15.08
CA THR A 109 17.15 12.25 15.28
C THR A 109 18.06 12.37 14.05
N GLY A 110 17.61 13.04 12.99
CA GLY A 110 18.43 13.34 11.82
C GLY A 110 18.36 12.32 10.68
N LEU A 111 17.62 11.22 10.84
CA LEU A 111 17.19 10.37 9.73
C LEU A 111 15.69 10.54 9.48
N GLY A 112 15.23 10.11 8.31
CA GLY A 112 13.83 10.20 7.92
C GLY A 112 13.38 9.03 7.06
N ASN A 113 12.15 9.10 6.58
CA ASN A 113 11.57 8.14 5.66
C ASN A 113 11.25 8.81 4.32
N CYS A 114 11.47 8.09 3.21
CA CYS A 114 11.07 8.56 1.90
C CYS A 114 9.55 8.46 1.74
N CYS A 115 8.85 9.58 1.77
CA CYS A 115 7.40 9.66 1.66
C CYS A 115 6.97 10.16 0.28
N TYR A 116 5.81 9.70 -0.19
CA TYR A 116 5.23 10.11 -1.47
C TYR A 116 3.70 10.22 -1.38
N ASN A 117 3.07 10.73 -2.44
CA ASN A 117 1.63 11.04 -2.49
C ASN A 117 1.19 11.99 -1.37
N ARG A 118 1.60 13.25 -1.46
CA ARG A 118 1.20 14.29 -0.50
C ARG A 118 -0.32 14.50 -0.56
N ALA A 119 -0.98 14.49 0.59
CA ALA A 119 -2.40 14.74 0.69
C ALA A 119 -2.72 16.21 0.32
N PRO A 120 -3.83 16.48 -0.41
CA PRO A 120 -4.29 17.84 -0.68
C PRO A 120 -4.53 18.63 0.60
N PRO A 121 -4.32 19.96 0.61
CA PRO A 121 -4.69 20.81 1.72
C PRO A 121 -6.19 20.71 2.00
N GLY A 122 -6.57 20.67 3.30
CA GLY A 122 -7.96 20.57 3.73
C GLY A 122 -8.48 19.14 3.94
N ILE A 123 -7.76 18.12 3.48
CA ILE A 123 -8.05 16.73 3.86
C ILE A 123 -7.24 16.44 5.14
N PRO A 124 -7.90 16.19 6.29
CA PRO A 124 -7.17 15.79 7.49
C PRO A 124 -6.33 14.56 7.15
N SER A 125 -5.09 14.55 7.64
CA SER A 125 -4.25 13.36 7.60
C SER A 125 -4.83 12.35 8.59
N VAL A 126 -6.00 11.82 8.26
CA VAL A 126 -6.54 10.63 8.91
C VAL A 126 -5.46 9.60 8.73
N ASN A 127 -5.10 8.91 9.81
CA ASN A 127 -4.14 7.80 9.80
C ASN A 127 -4.73 6.71 8.90
N ARG A 128 -4.58 6.90 7.58
CA ARG A 128 -5.01 6.02 6.50
C ARG A 128 -3.89 5.02 6.32
N ASP A 129 -3.55 4.31 7.39
CA ASP A 129 -3.01 2.98 7.19
C ASP A 129 -4.05 2.28 6.29
N PRO A 130 -3.67 1.83 5.08
CA PRO A 130 -4.62 1.24 4.16
C PRO A 130 -5.36 0.16 4.94
N VAL A 131 -6.67 0.35 5.09
CA VAL A 131 -7.52 -0.59 5.80
C VAL A 131 -7.45 -1.87 5.00
N CYS A 132 -6.59 -2.75 5.46
CA CYS A 132 -6.42 -4.06 4.92
C CYS A 132 -7.69 -4.84 5.22
N ILE A 133 -8.55 -4.94 4.20
CA ILE A 133 -9.68 -5.85 4.23
C ILE A 133 -9.10 -7.26 4.17
N VAL A 134 -8.78 -7.80 5.34
CA VAL A 134 -8.43 -9.21 5.49
C VAL A 134 -9.73 -9.97 5.23
N ASN A 135 -9.78 -10.67 4.11
CA ASN A 135 -10.89 -11.55 3.79
C ASN A 135 -10.77 -12.79 4.67
N LYS A 136 -11.25 -12.71 5.93
CA LYS A 136 -11.24 -13.86 6.86
C LYS A 136 -12.37 -14.83 6.59
N CYS A 137 -13.45 -14.40 5.94
CA CYS A 137 -14.37 -15.32 5.31
C CYS A 137 -13.65 -15.94 4.11
N GLY A 138 -13.41 -17.25 4.12
CA GLY A 138 -13.16 -17.98 2.88
C GLY A 138 -14.39 -17.95 1.95
N PRO A 139 -14.47 -18.86 0.96
CA PRO A 139 -15.66 -18.96 0.10
C PRO A 139 -16.95 -19.36 0.84
N PHE A 140 -16.87 -19.85 2.08
CA PHE A 140 -18.02 -20.34 2.84
C PHE A 140 -17.99 -19.86 4.30
N CYS A 141 -19.09 -19.26 4.74
CA CYS A 141 -19.41 -19.12 6.16
C CYS A 141 -20.18 -20.35 6.65
N PRO A 142 -20.18 -20.66 7.96
CA PRO A 142 -21.02 -21.69 8.55
C PRO A 142 -22.50 -21.48 8.20
N PHE A 143 -23.29 -22.58 8.16
CA PHE A 143 -24.71 -22.53 7.82
C PHE A 143 -25.46 -21.54 8.73
N GLY A 144 -26.30 -20.67 8.14
CA GLY A 144 -27.01 -19.62 8.85
C GLY A 144 -26.21 -18.34 9.12
N GLN A 145 -25.00 -18.21 8.57
CA GLN A 145 -24.20 -16.98 8.63
C GLN A 145 -23.96 -16.41 7.23
N ARG A 146 -23.83 -15.08 7.14
CA ARG A 146 -23.39 -14.38 5.92
C ARG A 146 -22.09 -13.64 6.19
N CYS A 147 -21.23 -13.57 5.18
CA CYS A 147 -20.02 -12.79 5.29
C CYS A 147 -20.36 -11.30 5.15
N GLU A 148 -20.12 -10.52 6.19
CA GLU A 148 -20.34 -9.07 6.20
C GLU A 148 -19.02 -8.33 6.37
N LEU A 149 -18.91 -7.19 5.70
CA LEU A 149 -17.83 -6.25 5.95
C LEU A 149 -18.15 -5.50 7.25
N VAL A 150 -17.42 -5.80 8.32
CA VAL A 150 -17.57 -5.14 9.61
C VAL A 150 -16.45 -4.14 9.84
N THR A 151 -16.80 -2.98 10.39
CA THR A 151 -15.81 -2.00 10.85
C THR A 151 -15.49 -2.28 12.32
N ILE A 152 -14.26 -2.68 12.60
CA ILE A 152 -13.74 -2.94 13.93
C ILE A 152 -12.95 -1.71 14.37
N CYS A 153 -13.48 -1.01 15.36
CA CYS A 153 -12.83 0.12 16.00
C CYS A 153 -12.29 -0.33 17.36
N PRO A 154 -10.99 -0.68 17.48
CA PRO A 154 -10.39 -0.87 18.80
C PRO A 154 -10.45 0.44 19.60
N PHE A 155 -10.29 0.35 20.93
CA PHE A 155 -10.37 1.48 21.88
C PHE A 155 -9.52 2.71 21.50
N VAL A 156 -8.56 2.56 20.58
CA VAL A 156 -7.75 3.64 20.01
C VAL A 156 -7.76 3.55 18.48
N PRO A 157 -8.04 4.64 17.74
CA PRO A 157 -8.01 4.68 16.27
C PRO A 157 -6.65 4.22 15.68
N PRO A 158 -6.63 3.63 14.47
CA PRO A 158 -7.70 3.62 13.47
C PRO A 158 -8.66 2.41 13.54
N CYS A 159 -9.88 2.61 13.05
CA CYS A 159 -10.79 1.50 12.74
C CYS A 159 -10.29 0.74 11.50
N PHE A 160 -10.48 -0.57 11.47
CA PHE A 160 -10.21 -1.41 10.30
C PHE A 160 -11.47 -2.15 9.86
N GLN A 161 -11.54 -2.51 8.59
CA GLN A 161 -12.63 -3.28 8.01
C GLN A 161 -12.16 -4.73 7.84
N GLU A 162 -12.95 -5.66 8.34
CA GLU A 162 -12.69 -7.09 8.24
C GLU A 162 -13.96 -7.78 7.76
N TYR A 163 -13.83 -8.79 6.92
CA TYR A 163 -14.96 -9.65 6.58
C TYR A 163 -15.17 -10.68 7.70
N GLN A 164 -16.34 -10.65 8.35
CA GLN A 164 -16.71 -11.61 9.39
C GLN A 164 -17.99 -12.34 9.04
N CYS A 165 -18.04 -13.63 9.34
CA CYS A 165 -19.28 -14.39 9.28
C CYS A 165 -20.18 -13.95 10.44
N ARG A 166 -21.33 -13.36 10.13
CA ARG A 166 -22.35 -12.97 11.09
C ARG A 166 -23.61 -13.79 10.89
N SER A 167 -24.20 -14.22 12.00
CA SER A 167 -25.48 -14.92 11.99
C SER A 167 -26.55 -14.07 11.31
N ILE A 168 -27.30 -14.68 10.40
CA ILE A 168 -28.50 -14.09 9.83
C ILE A 168 -29.54 -14.10 10.95
N PHE A 169 -29.67 -12.99 11.66
CA PHE A 169 -30.79 -12.80 12.57
C PHE A 169 -32.04 -12.70 11.69
N ILE A 170 -32.75 -13.80 11.51
CA ILE A 170 -34.13 -13.77 11.02
C ILE A 170 -34.92 -13.33 12.25
N PRO A 171 -35.46 -12.10 12.31
CA PRO A 171 -36.41 -11.78 13.36
C PRO A 171 -37.57 -12.74 13.18
N PHE A 172 -37.67 -13.75 14.04
CA PHE A 172 -38.90 -14.52 14.16
C PHE A 172 -39.95 -13.50 14.56
N ALA A 173 -40.83 -13.16 13.62
CA ALA A 173 -42.09 -12.53 13.93
C ALA A 173 -42.74 -13.43 14.98
N LEU A 174 -42.78 -12.97 16.22
CA LEU A 174 -43.57 -13.58 17.28
C LEU A 174 -45.03 -13.44 16.86
N THR A 175 -45.52 -14.41 16.08
CA THR A 175 -46.95 -14.64 15.97
C THR A 175 -47.39 -15.16 17.33
N SER A 176 -47.85 -14.23 18.17
CA SER A 176 -48.57 -14.51 19.40
C SER A 176 -49.86 -15.25 19.02
N SER A 177 -49.85 -16.58 19.01
CA SER A 177 -51.08 -17.35 19.07
C SER A 177 -51.60 -17.24 20.50
N SER A 178 -52.49 -16.27 20.75
CA SER A 178 -53.35 -16.30 21.93
C SER A 178 -54.24 -17.53 21.80
N GLY A 179 -53.85 -18.61 22.48
CA GLY A 179 -54.77 -19.69 22.79
C GLY A 179 -55.87 -19.11 23.67
N ASN A 180 -57.08 -19.03 23.13
CA ASN A 180 -58.28 -18.87 23.94
C ASN A 180 -58.73 -20.27 24.30
N ASP A 181 -58.36 -20.69 25.51
CA ASP A 181 -59.08 -21.73 26.25
C ASP A 181 -60.41 -21.12 26.70
N SER A 182 -61.53 -21.62 26.15
CA SER A 182 -62.87 -21.83 26.77
C SER A 182 -63.96 -21.91 25.71
#